data_AF-A8ZN05-F1
#
_entry.id   AF-A8ZN05-F1
#
_cell.length_a   1.000
_cell.length_b   1.000
_cell.length_c   1.000
_cell.angle_alpha   90.00
_cell.angle_beta   90.00
_cell.angle_gamma   90.00
#
_symmetry.space_group_name_H-M   'P 1'
#
loop_
_entity.id
_entity.type
_entity.pdbx_description
1 polymer ?
#
loop_
_entity_poly.entity_id
_entity_poly.type
_entity_poly.pdbx_seq_one_letter_code
_entity_poly.pdbx_strand_id
1 'polypeptide(L)'
;MVKYTLKEEPETVIEIPGKDSKKTRSKAMEQLVEMMDNGQLKTTLDRGFGLNDFIEVQEKSHNEPSAEEDEVAQAVQVLNRLASLKLKLQDTQQDALEIRAIVDLLFTDSPISEEDVHRLKQGFKLLKKFAQANIQYREARSQAEAARAILDQALQSELPASQES
;
A
#
# COMPACT_ATOMS: atom_id res chain seq x y z
N MET A 1 28.95 7.16 12.59
CA MET A 1 28.78 6.69 13.98
C MET A 1 28.46 5.21 13.85
N VAL A 2 29.05 4.35 14.70
CA VAL A 2 28.68 2.93 14.78
C VAL A 2 27.98 2.71 16.11
N LYS A 3 26.93 1.89 16.11
CA LYS A 3 26.12 1.58 17.29
C LYS A 3 26.28 0.11 17.62
N TYR A 4 26.52 -0.20 18.88
CA TYR A 4 26.60 -1.56 19.37
C TYR A 4 25.56 -1.80 20.45
N THR A 5 25.06 -3.02 20.51
CA THR A 5 24.18 -3.50 21.59
C THR A 5 24.67 -4.83 22.13
N LEU A 6 24.04 -5.26 23.22
CA LEU A 6 24.34 -6.48 23.97
C LEU A 6 23.19 -7.47 23.74
N LYS A 7 23.51 -8.76 23.71
CA LYS A 7 22.49 -9.81 23.52
C LYS A 7 21.56 -9.90 24.73
N GLU A 8 22.11 -9.71 25.91
CA GLU A 8 21.44 -9.80 27.21
C GLU A 8 20.61 -8.54 27.49
N GLU A 9 21.01 -7.40 26.92
CA GLU A 9 20.38 -6.10 27.12
C GLU A 9 20.26 -5.32 25.79
N PRO A 10 19.34 -5.72 24.90
CA PRO A 10 19.17 -5.10 23.60
C PRO A 10 18.71 -3.62 23.67
N GLU A 11 18.25 -3.16 24.84
CA GLU A 11 17.90 -1.75 25.07
C GLU A 11 19.15 -0.86 25.28
N THR A 12 20.28 -1.44 25.66
CA THR A 12 21.53 -0.69 25.87
C THR A 12 22.20 -0.48 24.51
N VAL A 13 22.33 0.78 24.11
CA VAL A 13 22.99 1.17 22.86
C VAL A 13 24.23 2.00 23.18
N ILE A 14 25.40 1.52 22.72
CA ILE A 14 26.69 2.18 22.86
C ILE A 14 27.08 2.77 21.50
N GLU A 15 27.15 4.10 21.43
CA GLU A 15 27.47 4.83 20.19
C GLU A 15 28.93 5.30 20.18
N ILE A 16 29.70 4.86 19.18
CA ILE A 16 31.11 5.21 19.03
C ILE A 16 31.34 5.95 17.70
N PRO A 17 32.10 7.06 17.67
CA PRO A 17 32.47 7.71 16.42
C PRO A 17 33.42 6.82 15.60
N GLY A 18 33.02 6.49 14.37
CA GLY A 18 33.79 5.65 13.45
C GLY A 18 32.92 4.67 12.66
N LYS A 19 33.56 3.65 12.10
CA LYS A 19 32.96 2.45 11.47
C LYS A 19 33.20 1.23 12.36
N ASP A 20 32.48 0.13 12.13
CA ASP A 20 32.76 -1.13 12.85
C ASP A 20 34.20 -1.59 12.60
N SER A 21 34.93 -1.79 13.69
CA SER A 21 36.34 -2.19 13.69
C SER A 21 36.74 -2.66 15.08
N LYS A 22 37.82 -3.42 15.18
CA LYS A 22 38.40 -3.83 16.47
C LYS A 22 38.66 -2.62 17.39
N LYS A 23 39.09 -1.49 16.83
CA LYS A 23 39.38 -0.26 17.57
C LYS A 23 38.11 0.38 18.16
N THR A 24 37.03 0.44 17.39
CA THR A 24 35.76 1.02 17.86
C THR A 24 35.03 0.08 18.84
N ARG A 25 35.16 -1.24 18.67
CA ARG A 25 34.71 -2.24 19.65
C ARG A 25 35.49 -2.18 20.98
N SER A 26 36.81 -1.92 20.95
CA SER A 26 37.59 -1.71 22.18
C SER A 26 37.12 -0.49 22.95
N LYS A 27 36.80 0.60 22.26
CA LYS A 27 36.20 1.79 22.89
C LYS A 27 34.80 1.52 23.44
N ALA A 28 33.99 0.74 22.73
CA ALA A 28 32.68 0.31 23.23
C ALA A 28 32.81 -0.54 24.50
N MET A 29 33.86 -1.37 24.61
CA MET A 29 34.17 -2.12 25.82
C MET A 29 34.57 -1.23 27.00
N GLU A 30 35.41 -0.21 26.77
CA GLU A 30 35.77 0.77 27.81
C GLU A 30 34.52 1.46 28.37
N GLN A 31 33.60 1.87 27.48
CA GLN A 31 32.34 2.50 27.86
C GLN A 31 31.38 1.52 28.57
N LEU A 32 31.36 0.26 28.16
CA LEU A 32 30.57 -0.79 28.81
C LEU A 32 31.03 -1.05 30.25
N VAL A 33 32.34 -1.09 30.49
CA VAL A 33 32.92 -1.24 31.83
C VAL A 33 32.54 -0.06 32.73
N GLU A 34 32.61 1.15 32.20
CA GLU A 34 32.17 2.35 32.93
C GLU A 34 30.67 2.30 33.27
N MET A 35 29.82 1.83 32.34
CA MET A 35 28.39 1.62 32.61
C MET A 35 28.14 0.53 33.66
N MET A 36 28.97 -0.52 33.71
CA MET A 36 28.92 -1.54 34.76
C MET A 36 29.27 -0.97 36.12
N ASP A 37 30.36 -0.20 36.20
CA ASP A 37 30.83 0.42 37.45
C ASP A 37 29.81 1.44 37.99
N ASN A 38 29.11 2.13 37.09
CA ASN A 38 28.04 3.08 37.42
C ASN A 38 26.68 2.40 37.67
N GLY A 39 26.59 1.07 37.60
CA GLY A 39 25.34 0.32 37.83
C GLY A 39 24.25 0.58 36.78
N GLN A 40 24.64 0.95 35.56
CA GLN A 40 23.72 1.31 34.48
C GLN A 40 23.28 0.12 33.62
N LEU A 41 23.90 -1.05 33.77
CA LEU A 41 23.41 -2.29 33.17
C LEU A 41 22.36 -2.94 34.08
N LYS A 42 21.18 -3.21 33.53
CA LYS A 42 20.10 -3.91 34.24
C LYS A 42 20.38 -5.41 34.32
N THR A 43 21.24 -5.93 33.45
CA THR A 43 21.53 -7.37 33.33
C THR A 43 23.01 -7.67 33.60
N THR A 44 23.30 -8.95 33.88
CA THR A 44 24.69 -9.42 34.04
C THR A 44 25.15 -10.03 32.72
N LEU A 45 26.31 -9.60 32.24
CA LEU A 45 26.92 -10.14 31.03
C LEU A 45 27.41 -11.58 31.23
N ASP A 46 27.46 -12.35 30.14
CA ASP A 46 28.00 -13.71 30.14
C ASP A 46 29.49 -13.75 30.54
N ARG A 47 29.89 -14.81 31.24
CA ARG A 47 31.29 -15.02 31.65
C ARG A 47 32.18 -15.19 30.41
N GLY A 48 33.00 -14.18 30.14
CA GLY A 48 33.91 -14.16 29.01
C GLY A 48 33.52 -13.21 27.87
N PHE A 49 32.56 -12.30 28.10
CA PHE A 49 32.17 -11.26 27.15
C PHE A 49 33.40 -10.48 26.62
N GLY A 50 33.53 -10.45 25.30
CA GLY A 50 34.65 -9.85 24.58
C GLY A 50 34.21 -8.98 23.40
N LEU A 51 35.19 -8.46 22.65
CA LEU A 51 34.95 -7.51 21.55
C LEU A 51 34.03 -8.05 20.44
N ASN A 52 33.99 -9.37 20.28
CA ASN A 52 33.22 -10.01 19.22
C ASN A 52 31.74 -10.20 19.61
N ASP A 53 31.41 -10.09 20.90
CA ASP A 53 30.06 -10.31 21.42
C ASP A 53 29.18 -9.05 21.31
N PHE A 54 29.79 -7.91 20.95
CA PHE A 54 29.04 -6.73 20.53
C PHE A 54 28.28 -7.01 19.23
N ILE A 55 26.98 -6.73 19.27
CA ILE A 55 26.10 -6.80 18.10
C ILE A 55 26.06 -5.39 17.49
N GLU A 56 26.55 -5.25 16.27
CA GLU A 56 26.38 -4.00 15.51
C GLU A 56 24.89 -3.80 15.23
N VAL A 57 24.35 -2.70 15.74
CA VAL A 57 22.99 -2.26 15.41
C VAL A 57 23.07 -1.64 14.02
N GLN A 58 22.84 -2.47 13.00
CA GLN A 58 22.53 -1.95 11.69
C GLN A 58 21.12 -1.38 11.77
N GLU A 59 21.02 -0.06 11.83
CA GLU A 59 19.78 0.62 11.48
C GLU A 59 19.46 0.18 10.05
N LYS A 60 18.62 -0.85 9.90
CA LYS A 60 17.84 -0.99 8.68
C LYS A 60 17.11 0.32 8.60
N SER A 61 17.55 1.22 7.73
CA SER A 61 16.73 2.36 7.37
C SER A 61 15.39 1.74 6.98
N HIS A 62 14.39 1.91 7.84
CA HIS A 62 13.05 2.01 7.34
C HIS A 62 13.14 3.22 6.41
N ASN A 63 13.42 2.95 5.14
CA ASN A 63 13.15 3.93 4.11
C ASN A 63 11.64 4.11 4.23
N GLU A 64 11.23 5.15 4.95
CA GLU A 64 9.91 5.71 4.72
C GLU A 64 9.80 5.90 3.22
N PRO A 65 8.71 5.43 2.60
CA PRO A 65 8.53 5.59 1.17
C PRO A 65 8.75 7.06 0.84
N SER A 66 9.51 7.31 -0.22
CA SER A 66 9.67 8.67 -0.71
C SER A 66 8.29 9.25 -1.05
N ALA A 67 8.16 10.58 -1.08
CA ALA A 67 6.90 11.22 -1.47
C ALA A 67 6.41 10.71 -2.85
N GLU A 68 7.33 10.41 -3.77
CA GLU A 68 7.01 9.81 -5.08
C GLU A 68 6.49 8.37 -4.96
N GLU A 69 7.08 7.54 -4.08
CA GLU A 69 6.60 6.17 -3.82
C GLU A 69 5.21 6.18 -3.16
N ASP A 70 4.95 7.14 -2.27
CA ASP A 70 3.62 7.36 -1.68
C ASP A 70 2.58 7.79 -2.72
N GLU A 71 2.92 8.70 -3.62
CA GLU A 71 2.05 9.11 -4.72
C GLU A 71 1.72 7.94 -5.66
N VAL A 72 2.71 7.09 -5.97
CA VAL A 72 2.51 5.85 -6.75
C VAL A 72 1.59 4.88 -5.99
N ALA A 73 1.79 4.69 -4.69
CA ALA A 73 0.93 3.83 -3.88
C ALA A 73 -0.53 4.32 -3.87
N GLN A 74 -0.75 5.63 -3.75
CA GLN A 74 -2.08 6.22 -3.83
C GLN A 74 -2.70 6.05 -5.24
N ALA A 75 -1.92 6.25 -6.29
CA ALA A 75 -2.37 6.05 -7.67
C ALA A 75 -2.86 4.61 -7.90
N VAL A 76 -2.11 3.61 -7.44
CA VAL A 76 -2.49 2.20 -7.53
C VAL A 76 -3.78 1.91 -6.76
N GLN A 77 -3.98 2.50 -5.58
CA GLN A 77 -5.22 2.34 -4.82
C GLN A 77 -6.45 2.89 -5.57
N VAL A 78 -6.32 4.05 -6.21
CA VAL A 78 -7.38 4.64 -7.03
C VAL A 78 -7.72 3.73 -8.23
N LEU A 79 -6.69 3.20 -8.90
CA LEU A 79 -6.87 2.26 -10.02
C LEU A 79 -7.53 0.94 -9.57
N ASN A 80 -7.16 0.42 -8.40
CA ASN A 80 -7.79 -0.78 -7.82
C ASN A 80 -9.28 -0.54 -7.50
N ARG A 81 -9.61 0.63 -6.94
CA ARG A 81 -11.00 1.03 -6.71
C ARG A 81 -11.78 1.09 -8.03
N LEU A 82 -11.20 1.67 -9.09
CA LEU A 82 -11.83 1.70 -10.41
C LEU A 82 -12.08 0.28 -10.94
N ALA A 83 -11.09 -0.61 -10.85
CA ALA A 83 -11.22 -2.00 -11.30
C ALA A 83 -12.35 -2.74 -10.57
N SER A 84 -12.42 -2.58 -9.25
CA SER A 84 -13.49 -3.16 -8.42
C SER A 84 -14.88 -2.64 -8.80
N LEU A 85 -15.00 -1.34 -9.12
CA LEU A 85 -16.26 -0.73 -9.57
C LEU A 85 -16.64 -1.20 -10.97
N LYS A 86 -15.66 -1.36 -11.87
CA LYS A 86 -15.87 -1.87 -13.23
C LYS A 86 -16.46 -3.29 -13.20
N LEU A 87 -15.92 -4.15 -12.34
CA LEU A 87 -16.42 -5.51 -12.17
C LEU A 87 -17.88 -5.52 -11.69
N LYS A 88 -18.18 -4.77 -10.61
CA LYS A 88 -19.55 -4.63 -10.08
C LYS A 88 -20.55 -4.12 -11.11
N LEU A 89 -20.11 -3.21 -11.99
CA LEU A 89 -20.93 -2.69 -13.07
C LEU A 89 -21.24 -3.79 -14.10
N GLN A 90 -20.23 -4.55 -14.50
CA GLN A 90 -20.36 -5.66 -15.45
C GLN A 90 -21.31 -6.75 -14.94
N ASP A 91 -21.23 -7.11 -13.66
CA ASP A 91 -22.07 -8.14 -13.03
C ASP A 91 -23.58 -7.89 -13.16
N THR A 92 -23.99 -6.63 -13.32
CA THR A 92 -25.40 -6.23 -13.38
C THR A 92 -25.79 -5.56 -14.69
N GLN A 93 -24.85 -5.45 -15.64
CA GLN A 93 -25.02 -4.64 -16.84
C GLN A 93 -26.08 -5.19 -17.78
N GLN A 94 -25.98 -6.48 -18.14
CA GLN A 94 -26.87 -7.08 -19.14
C GLN A 94 -28.33 -7.03 -18.66
N ASP A 95 -28.60 -7.60 -17.49
CA ASP A 95 -29.95 -7.66 -16.92
C ASP A 95 -30.54 -6.25 -16.69
N ALA A 96 -29.73 -5.28 -16.25
CA ALA A 96 -30.21 -3.91 -16.08
C ALA A 96 -30.57 -3.23 -17.41
N LEU A 97 -29.82 -3.52 -18.49
CA LEU A 97 -30.13 -3.00 -19.83
C LEU A 97 -31.42 -3.61 -20.40
N GLU A 98 -31.67 -4.89 -20.15
CA GLU A 98 -32.95 -5.52 -20.54
C GLU A 98 -34.14 -4.86 -19.82
N ILE A 99 -34.05 -4.67 -18.50
CA ILE A 99 -35.09 -3.98 -17.74
C ILE A 99 -35.26 -2.53 -18.22
N ARG A 100 -34.15 -1.83 -18.53
CA ARG A 100 -34.21 -0.48 -19.09
C ARG A 100 -34.95 -0.43 -20.42
N ALA A 101 -34.77 -1.41 -21.30
CA ALA A 101 -35.49 -1.46 -22.56
C ALA A 101 -37.02 -1.56 -22.34
N ILE A 102 -37.46 -2.31 -21.32
CA ILE A 102 -38.87 -2.36 -20.93
C ILE A 102 -39.33 -1.02 -20.35
N VAL A 103 -38.47 -0.32 -19.61
CA VAL A 103 -38.76 1.05 -19.14
C VAL A 103 -38.97 1.99 -20.32
N ASP A 104 -38.15 1.89 -21.37
CA ASP A 104 -38.26 2.73 -22.55
C ASP A 104 -39.61 2.52 -23.27
N LEU A 105 -40.16 1.29 -23.28
CA LEU A 105 -41.49 1.01 -23.83
C LEU A 105 -42.61 1.79 -23.15
N LEU A 106 -42.50 2.09 -21.85
CA LEU A 106 -43.47 2.91 -21.09
C LEU A 106 -43.62 4.33 -21.65
N PHE A 107 -42.64 4.80 -22.42
CA PHE A 107 -42.62 6.12 -23.04
C PHE A 107 -42.97 6.08 -24.53
N THR A 108 -43.50 4.95 -25.02
CA THR A 108 -43.95 4.78 -26.40
C THR A 108 -45.44 4.49 -26.45
N ASP A 109 -46.06 4.63 -27.62
CA ASP A 109 -47.45 4.23 -27.86
C ASP A 109 -47.63 2.70 -27.99
N SER A 110 -46.55 1.92 -27.78
CA SER A 110 -46.60 0.47 -27.87
C SER A 110 -47.37 -0.11 -26.69
N PRO A 111 -48.24 -1.12 -26.92
CA PRO A 111 -48.90 -1.82 -25.82
C PRO A 111 -47.87 -2.55 -24.96
N ILE A 112 -48.07 -2.52 -23.64
CA ILE A 112 -47.26 -3.26 -22.66
C ILE A 112 -48.05 -4.47 -22.14
N SER A 113 -47.37 -5.62 -21.98
CA SER A 113 -47.99 -6.83 -21.45
C SER A 113 -47.95 -6.89 -19.92
N GLU A 114 -48.76 -7.76 -19.30
CA GLU A 114 -48.68 -8.01 -17.86
C GLU A 114 -47.33 -8.60 -17.44
N GLU A 115 -46.71 -9.40 -18.32
CA GLU A 115 -45.37 -9.97 -18.11
C GLU A 115 -44.31 -8.87 -18.05
N ASP A 116 -44.38 -7.88 -18.94
CA ASP A 116 -43.47 -6.72 -18.93
C ASP A 116 -43.59 -5.92 -17.63
N VAL A 117 -44.83 -5.69 -17.15
CA VAL A 117 -45.09 -5.03 -15.87
C VAL A 117 -44.50 -5.84 -14.70
N HIS A 118 -44.58 -7.18 -14.75
CA HIS A 118 -43.99 -8.03 -13.73
C HIS A 118 -42.46 -7.97 -13.74
N ARG A 119 -41.83 -8.06 -14.93
CA ARG A 119 -40.38 -7.93 -15.11
C ARG A 119 -39.87 -6.57 -14.64
N LEU A 120 -40.58 -5.49 -14.94
CA LEU A 120 -40.28 -4.15 -14.43
C LEU A 120 -40.27 -4.09 -12.90
N LYS A 121 -41.34 -4.60 -12.25
CA LYS A 121 -41.47 -4.59 -10.79
C LYS A 121 -40.33 -5.34 -10.10
N GLN A 122 -39.93 -6.48 -10.64
CA GLN A 122 -38.79 -7.25 -10.12
C GLN A 122 -37.44 -6.59 -10.44
N GLY A 123 -37.34 -5.98 -11.63
CA GLY A 123 -36.13 -5.39 -12.18
C GLY A 123 -35.74 -4.02 -11.62
N PHE A 124 -36.67 -3.24 -11.05
CA PHE A 124 -36.34 -1.88 -10.56
C PHE A 124 -35.25 -1.86 -9.49
N LYS A 125 -35.18 -2.88 -8.62
CA LYS A 125 -34.09 -2.98 -7.63
C LYS A 125 -32.73 -3.16 -8.30
N LEU A 126 -32.69 -3.95 -9.37
CA LEU A 126 -31.48 -4.18 -10.16
C LEU A 126 -31.08 -2.93 -10.93
N LEU A 127 -32.05 -2.29 -11.61
CA LEU A 127 -31.84 -1.04 -12.34
C LEU A 127 -31.28 0.07 -11.42
N LYS A 128 -31.83 0.21 -10.20
CA LYS A 128 -31.32 1.13 -9.18
C LYS A 128 -29.87 0.83 -8.82
N LYS A 129 -29.53 -0.44 -8.53
CA LYS A 129 -28.16 -0.85 -8.18
C LYS A 129 -27.19 -0.56 -9.32
N PHE A 130 -27.56 -0.92 -10.55
CA PHE A 130 -26.75 -0.66 -11.73
C PHE A 130 -26.53 0.84 -11.94
N ALA A 131 -27.58 1.66 -11.83
CA ALA A 131 -27.47 3.11 -11.95
C ALA A 131 -26.52 3.72 -10.90
N GLN A 132 -26.64 3.30 -9.64
CA GLN A 132 -25.75 3.75 -8.56
C GLN A 132 -24.29 3.32 -8.81
N ALA A 133 -24.07 2.08 -9.23
CA ALA A 133 -22.74 1.58 -9.58
C ALA A 133 -22.14 2.34 -10.77
N ASN A 134 -22.96 2.66 -11.79
CA ASN A 134 -22.52 3.42 -12.95
C ASN A 134 -22.10 4.85 -12.59
N ILE A 135 -22.84 5.53 -11.70
CA ILE A 135 -22.45 6.86 -11.19
C ILE A 135 -21.10 6.78 -10.48
N GLN A 136 -20.95 5.86 -9.53
CA GLN A 136 -19.70 5.67 -8.79
C GLN A 136 -18.53 5.30 -9.70
N TYR A 137 -18.77 4.47 -10.71
CA TYR A 137 -17.76 4.11 -11.71
C TYR A 137 -17.32 5.33 -12.53
N ARG A 138 -18.25 6.18 -12.98
CA ARG A 138 -17.92 7.40 -13.74
C ARG A 138 -17.11 8.39 -12.90
N GLU A 139 -17.47 8.58 -11.64
CA GLU A 139 -16.71 9.41 -10.70
C GLU A 139 -15.30 8.86 -10.47
N ALA A 140 -15.19 7.56 -10.18
CA ALA A 140 -13.90 6.90 -9.98
C ALA A 140 -13.02 6.93 -11.23
N ARG A 141 -13.62 6.82 -12.43
CA ARG A 141 -12.90 6.89 -13.70
C ARG A 141 -12.22 8.23 -13.90
N SER A 142 -12.91 9.33 -13.57
CA SER A 142 -12.32 10.68 -13.65
C SER A 142 -11.10 10.83 -12.74
N GLN A 143 -11.13 10.26 -11.53
CA GLN A 143 -9.99 10.28 -10.60
C GLN A 143 -8.86 9.35 -11.07
N ALA A 144 -9.21 8.20 -11.64
CA ALA A 144 -8.28 7.20 -12.12
C ALA A 144 -7.48 7.64 -13.35
N GLU A 145 -7.97 8.60 -14.15
CA GLU A 145 -7.23 9.17 -15.27
C GLU A 145 -5.96 9.91 -14.79
N ALA A 146 -6.07 10.67 -13.69
CA ALA A 146 -4.90 11.33 -13.08
C ALA A 146 -3.96 10.31 -12.42
N ALA A 147 -4.51 9.33 -11.69
CA ALA A 147 -3.72 8.26 -11.08
C ALA A 147 -2.95 7.44 -12.13
N ARG A 148 -3.56 7.19 -13.30
CA ARG A 148 -2.90 6.53 -14.41
C ARG A 148 -1.69 7.32 -14.89
N ALA A 149 -1.78 8.64 -15.02
CA ALA A 149 -0.66 9.46 -15.47
C ALA A 149 0.54 9.38 -14.50
N ILE A 150 0.28 9.39 -13.19
CA ILE A 150 1.32 9.21 -12.14
C ILE A 150 2.00 7.86 -12.29
N LEU A 151 1.21 6.80 -12.42
CA LEU A 151 1.74 5.44 -12.60
C LEU A 151 2.53 5.33 -13.92
N ASP A 152 2.00 5.85 -15.02
CA ASP A 152 2.64 5.82 -16.33
C ASP A 152 4.00 6.57 -16.29
N GLN A 153 4.08 7.71 -15.58
CA GLN A 153 5.33 8.46 -15.41
C GLN A 153 6.37 7.67 -14.59
N ALA A 154 5.94 7.05 -13.48
CA ALA A 154 6.82 6.22 -12.67
C ALA A 154 7.36 5.00 -13.44
N LEU A 155 6.52 4.40 -14.28
CA LEU A 155 6.89 3.24 -15.12
C LEU A 155 7.72 3.63 -16.36
N GLN A 156 7.53 4.82 -16.92
CA GLN A 156 8.32 5.31 -18.07
C GLN A 156 9.79 5.55 -17.71
N SER A 157 10.13 5.78 -16.44
CA SER A 157 11.53 5.83 -15.98
C SER A 157 12.27 4.49 -16.11
N GLU A 158 11.57 3.36 -16.33
CA GLU A 158 12.19 2.02 -16.51
C GLU A 158 12.00 1.40 -17.91
N LEU A 159 11.27 2.04 -18.83
CA LEU A 159 11.13 1.54 -20.20
C LEU A 159 12.19 2.20 -21.09
N PRO A 160 13.31 1.52 -21.46
CA PRO A 160 14.07 1.99 -22.59
C PRO A 160 13.11 2.00 -23.77
N ALA A 161 13.03 3.14 -24.45
CA ALA A 161 12.30 3.31 -25.69
C ALA A 161 12.58 2.09 -26.58
N SER A 162 11.64 1.14 -26.58
CA SER A 162 11.75 -0.04 -27.40
C SER A 162 11.55 0.46 -28.81
N GLN A 163 12.67 0.42 -29.52
CA GLN A 163 12.95 1.10 -30.76
C GLN A 163 11.87 0.82 -31.79
N GLU A 164 11.44 1.89 -32.46
CA GLU A 164 10.83 1.82 -33.77
C GLU A 164 11.66 0.91 -34.69
N SER A 165 11.01 -0.02 -35.38
CA SER A 165 11.51 -0.70 -36.58
C SER A 165 10.34 -1.09 -37.46
#